data_AF-A0A3D1INV6-F1
#
_entry.id   AF-A0A3D1INV6-F1
#
_cell.length_a   1.000
_cell.length_b   1.000
_cell.length_c   1.000
_cell.angle_alpha   90.00
_cell.angle_beta   90.00
_cell.angle_gamma   90.00
#
_symmetry.space_group_name_H-M   'P 1'
#
loop_
_entity.id
_entity.type
_entity.pdbx_description
1 polymer ?
#
loop_
_entity_poly.entity_id
_entity_poly.type
_entity_poly.pdbx_seq_one_letter_code
_entity_poly.pdbx_strand_id
1 'polypeptide(L)' 'EVLKLNIPTGMPLVYELDADLKPIKNYYLGDEEAVKAAMDAVANQGKAK' A
#
# COMPACT_ATOMS: atom_id res chain seq x y z
N GLU A 1 -7.88 -4.14 -13.22
CA GLU A 1 -7.61 -2.69 -13.20
C GLU A 1 -6.68 -2.41 -12.01
N VAL A 2 -5.38 -2.15 -12.27
CA VAL A 2 -4.30 -2.07 -11.23
C VAL A 2 -3.77 -0.62 -11.07
N LEU A 3 -4.47 0.36 -11.65
CA LEU A 3 -3.92 1.70 -11.87
C LEU A 3 -4.13 2.68 -10.70
N LYS A 4 -4.84 2.29 -9.64
CA LYS A 4 -5.20 3.18 -8.51
C LYS A 4 -4.66 2.76 -7.14
N LEU A 5 -3.76 1.77 -7.08
CA LEU A 5 -3.10 1.40 -5.82
C LEU A 5 -1.83 2.23 -5.63
N ASN A 6 -1.95 3.28 -4.81
CA ASN A 6 -0.81 4.09 -4.35
C ASN A 6 -0.10 3.33 -3.23
N ILE A 7 0.86 2.47 -3.60
CA ILE A 7 1.65 1.72 -2.63
C ILE A 7 2.76 2.65 -2.11
N PRO A 8 2.80 2.97 -0.81
CA PRO A 8 3.84 3.79 -0.21
C PRO A 8 5.21 3.13 -0.37
N THR A 9 6.20 3.91 -0.78
CA THR A 9 7.57 3.43 -0.99
C THR A 9 8.29 3.27 0.36
N GLY A 10 9.05 2.18 0.51
CA GLY A 10 9.83 1.92 1.72
C GLY A 10 9.04 1.37 2.92
N MET A 11 7.75 1.07 2.76
CA MET A 11 6.95 0.40 3.79
C MET A 11 6.71 -1.07 3.47
N PRO A 12 6.91 -1.99 4.44
CA PRO A 12 6.58 -3.39 4.24
C PRO A 12 5.08 -3.57 4.08
N LEU A 13 4.66 -4.20 2.99
CA LEU A 13 3.29 -4.61 2.74
C LEU A 13 3.15 -6.11 2.98
N VAL A 14 2.38 -6.49 3.99
CA VAL A 14 2.12 -7.89 4.35
C VAL A 14 0.86 -8.36 3.66
N TYR A 15 0.93 -9.54 3.07
CA TYR A 15 -0.21 -10.27 2.53
C TYR A 15 -0.42 -11.55 3.33
N GLU A 16 -1.65 -11.74 3.81
CA GLU A 16 -2.09 -13.01 4.37
C GLU A 16 -2.79 -13.79 3.25
N LEU A 17 -2.27 -14.98 2.94
CA LEU A 17 -2.79 -15.86 1.90
C LEU A 17 -3.50 -17.05 2.53
N ASP A 18 -4.56 -17.53 1.88
CA ASP A 18 -5.18 -18.82 2.22
C ASP A 18 -4.38 -20.01 1.66
N ALA A 19 -4.83 -21.23 1.96
CA ALA A 19 -4.21 -22.46 1.48
C ALA A 19 -4.21 -22.61 -0.05
N ASP A 20 -5.10 -21.88 -0.74
CA ASP A 20 -5.19 -21.83 -2.21
C ASP A 20 -4.38 -20.65 -2.79
N LEU A 21 -3.50 -20.03 -1.98
CA LEU A 21 -2.68 -18.86 -2.34
C LEU A 21 -3.49 -17.61 -2.71
N LYS A 22 -4.73 -17.48 -2.25
CA LYS A 22 -5.53 -16.28 -2.47
C LYS A 22 -5.31 -15.27 -1.34
N PRO A 23 -5.14 -13.97 -1.66
CA PRO A 23 -4.99 -12.94 -0.66
C PRO A 23 -6.28 -12.72 0.12
N ILE A 24 -6.23 -12.98 1.43
CA ILE A 24 -7.32 -12.75 2.38
C ILE A 24 -7.26 -11.31 2.90
N LYS A 25 -6.05 -10.84 3.24
CA LYS A 25 -5.80 -9.51 3.80
C LYS A 25 -4.49 -8.94 3.30
N ASN A 26 -4.43 -7.61 3.25
CA ASN A 26 -3.20 -6.86 3.09
C ASN A 26 -3.18 -5.67 4.04
N TYR A 27 -2.02 -5.39 4.61
CA TYR A 27 -1.80 -4.24 5.48
C TYR A 27 -0.33 -3.84 5.48
N TYR A 28 -0.08 -2.56 5.72
CA TYR A 28 1.26 -2.03 5.88
C TYR A 28 1.73 -2.22 7.32
N LEU A 29 2.98 -2.64 7.51
CA LEU A 29 3.59 -2.72 8.83
C LEU A 29 4.19 -1.36 9.20
N GLY A 30 3.73 -0.79 10.31
CA GLY A 30 4.22 0.49 10.85
C GLY A 30 3.09 1.30 11.49
N ASP A 31 3.42 2.53 11.91
CA ASP A 31 2.45 3.47 12.45
C ASP A 31 1.43 3.91 11.39
N GLU A 32 0.13 3.90 11.73
CA GLU A 32 -0.95 4.26 10.81
C GLU A 32 -0.80 5.69 10.25
N GLU A 33 -0.29 6.63 11.05
CA GLU A 33 -0.01 8.00 10.59
C GLU A 33 1.09 8.06 9.53
N ALA A 34 2.16 7.27 9.70
CA ALA A 34 3.26 7.21 8.73
C ALA A 34 2.79 6.59 7.41
N VAL A 35 1.99 5.51 7.49
CA VAL A 35 1.39 4.85 6.34
C VAL A 35 0.52 5.82 5.56
N LYS A 36 -0.36 6.55 6.25
CA LYS A 36 -1.25 7.54 5.63
C LYS A 36 -0.47 8.66 4.95
N ALA A 37 0.53 9.22 5.63
CA ALA A 37 1.37 10.28 5.08
C ALA A 37 2.11 9.84 3.80
N ALA A 38 2.64 8.61 3.77
CA ALA A 38 3.31 8.11 2.58
C ALA A 38 2.35 7.75 1.44
N MET A 39 1.15 7.25 1.75
CA MET A 39 0.11 7.07 0.73
C MET A 39 -0.29 8.40 0.09
N ASP A 40 -0.46 9.44 0.90
CA ASP A 40 -0.76 10.78 0.42
C ASP A 40 0.40 11.36 -0.41
N ALA A 41 1.65 11.10 -0.01
CA ALA A 41 2.83 11.49 -0.77
C ALA A 41 2.86 10.82 -2.16
N VAL A 42 2.60 9.52 -2.25
CA VAL A 42 2.54 8.78 -3.52
C VAL A 42 1.35 9.24 -4.38
N ALA A 43 0.18 9.49 -3.77
CA ALA A 43 -0.99 10.03 -4.48
C ALA A 43 -0.71 11.40 -5.10
N ASN A 44 0.09 12.23 -4.44
CA ASN A 44 0.49 13.54 -4.93
C ASN A 44 1.68 13.48 -5.91
N GLN A 45 2.50 12.42 -5.88
CA GLN A 45 3.59 12.20 -6.84
C GLN A 45 3.07 12.10 -8.28
N GLY A 46 1.87 11.53 -8.49
CA GLY A 46 1.19 11.47 -9.79
C GLY A 46 0.65 12.81 -10.30
N LYS A 47 0.63 13.88 -9.49
CA LYS A 47 0.18 15.22 -9.90
C LYS A 47 1.29 16.07 -10.55
N ALA A 48 2.51 15.54 -10.64
CA ALA A 48 3.63 16.19 -11.31
C ALA A 48 3.66 15.82 -12.81
N LYS A 49 2.60 16.12 -13.55
CA LYS A 49 2.68 16.47 -14.98
C LYS A 49 1.43 17.18 -15.46
#